data_AF-A0A535JNP1-F1
#
_entry.id   AF-A0A535JNP1-F1
#
_cell.length_a   1.000
_cell.length_b   1.000
_cell.length_c   1.000
_cell.angle_alpha   90.00
_cell.angle_beta   90.00
_cell.angle_gamma   90.00
#
_symmetry.space_group_name_H-M   'P 1'
#
loop_
_entity.id
_entity.type
_entity.pdbx_description
1 polymer ?
#
loop_
_entity_poly.entity_id
_entity_poly.type
_entity_poly.pdbx_seq_one_letter_code
_entity_poly.pdbx_strand_id
1 'polypeptide(L)'
;MGTALRGRLRSRGRASGHRRSRGVRRGAAGAVGRRRRAVSVADLRVEALRAAGAPGSARGRRANGGAPPNRRGESHLIELRSSEASARIDPADGGRIVSLVIAGVERILPKANARATAPALYWGCYAMVPWPGRIAGGRIPTADGEVRLEANLPPSAIHGLGFDKRWEVLAEGATTATLACELAGLGWPFGGRATETITLGATSLDLELAVGEYTRAGPAGLGWHPWFIRPRAGDASLRLDAAEVLVLDTDQVPTGEARPVTPSEDLREGPPLGDRRLDHVYIGATGPATVGWPDVDLVIEYGPNLTTVVVHTPGEGFCVEPQTMWPNAPLLAARGVPGTGLLTLRPGERLSARERWTWRARS
;
A
#
# COMPACT_ATOMS: atom_id res chain seq x y z
N MET A 1 -30.61 -65.50 -25.64
CA MET A 1 -29.25 -65.23 -26.17
C MET A 1 -28.42 -64.66 -25.03
N GLY A 2 -27.39 -65.24 -24.44
CA GLY A 2 -26.71 -66.53 -24.52
C GLY A 2 -25.58 -66.52 -23.46
N THR A 3 -25.46 -67.60 -22.69
CA THR A 3 -24.21 -68.27 -22.19
C THR A 3 -23.01 -67.42 -21.74
N ALA A 4 -22.52 -67.44 -20.50
CA ALA A 4 -21.93 -68.52 -19.67
C ALA A 4 -20.49 -69.00 -20.06
N LEU A 5 -19.59 -69.03 -19.04
CA LEU A 5 -18.55 -70.05 -18.70
C LEU A 5 -17.07 -69.61 -18.57
N ARG A 6 -16.56 -69.83 -17.33
CA ARG A 6 -15.27 -70.46 -16.89
C ARG A 6 -13.94 -69.78 -17.28
N GLY A 7 -12.87 -69.75 -16.48
CA GLY A 7 -12.47 -70.38 -15.21
C GLY A 7 -10.93 -70.29 -15.13
N ARG A 8 -10.28 -70.01 -13.99
CA ARG A 8 -9.58 -70.95 -13.07
C ARG A 8 -8.81 -70.05 -12.08
N LEU A 9 -9.00 -70.07 -10.76
CA LEU A 9 -8.56 -71.04 -9.71
C LEU A 9 -7.04 -71.13 -9.46
N ARG A 10 -6.71 -70.82 -8.19
CA ARG A 10 -5.58 -71.28 -7.32
C ARG A 10 -4.28 -70.45 -7.40
N SER A 11 -3.57 -70.15 -6.30
CA SER A 11 -3.79 -70.38 -4.87
C SER A 11 -2.66 -69.74 -4.03
N ARG A 12 -3.04 -69.18 -2.87
CA ARG A 12 -2.45 -69.33 -1.51
C ARG A 12 -0.98 -68.95 -1.22
N GLY A 13 -0.84 -68.17 -0.15
CA GLY A 13 0.26 -68.20 0.84
C GLY A 13 0.61 -66.80 1.36
N ARG A 14 0.02 -66.30 2.46
CA ARG A 14 0.48 -66.40 3.87
C ARG A 14 1.99 -66.13 4.02
N ALA A 15 2.53 -65.46 5.04
CA ALA A 15 2.05 -64.66 6.16
C ALA A 15 3.30 -64.04 6.81
N SER A 16 3.08 -63.08 7.70
CA SER A 16 4.01 -62.33 8.54
C SER A 16 4.95 -63.16 9.44
N GLY A 17 6.05 -62.52 9.90
CA GLY A 17 6.83 -62.93 11.08
C GLY A 17 8.32 -62.54 11.01
N HIS A 18 8.76 -61.36 11.47
CA HIS A 18 9.31 -61.07 12.82
C HIS A 18 10.51 -61.93 13.28
N ARG A 19 11.73 -61.34 13.37
CA ARG A 19 12.50 -61.07 14.62
C ARG A 19 14.03 -60.91 14.40
N ARG A 20 14.58 -59.83 15.01
CA ARG A 20 15.78 -59.73 15.89
C ARG A 20 17.17 -60.17 15.34
N SER A 21 18.34 -59.64 15.71
CA SER A 21 18.83 -58.49 16.52
C SER A 21 20.37 -58.62 16.60
N ARG A 22 21.06 -57.51 16.98
CA ARG A 22 22.48 -57.37 17.44
C ARG A 22 23.52 -57.23 16.32
N GLY A 23 24.45 -56.29 16.31
CA GLY A 23 24.80 -55.20 17.23
C GLY A 23 26.32 -54.97 17.19
N VAL A 24 26.79 -53.72 17.08
CA VAL A 24 28.15 -53.31 17.46
C VAL A 24 28.10 -51.86 17.99
N ARG A 25 28.74 -51.66 19.15
CA ARG A 25 28.90 -50.40 19.90
C ARG A 25 30.13 -49.61 19.42
N ARG A 26 30.09 -48.28 19.58
CA ARG A 26 31.13 -47.30 20.02
C ARG A 26 30.73 -45.93 19.43
N GLY A 27 30.79 -44.77 20.08
CA GLY A 27 31.25 -44.33 21.38
C GLY A 27 30.74 -42.89 21.58
N ALA A 28 30.74 -42.40 22.81
CA ALA A 28 30.22 -41.10 23.19
C ALA A 28 31.11 -39.93 22.73
N ALA A 29 30.48 -38.82 22.32
CA ALA A 29 31.04 -37.48 22.44
C ALA A 29 29.87 -36.49 22.61
N GLY A 30 29.86 -35.78 23.73
CA GLY A 30 28.86 -34.77 24.03
C GLY A 30 29.04 -33.54 23.14
N ALA A 31 27.93 -32.96 22.70
CA ALA A 31 27.88 -31.60 22.20
C ALA A 31 26.60 -30.95 22.71
N VAL A 32 26.77 -29.98 23.59
CA VAL A 32 25.72 -29.08 24.07
C VAL A 32 25.19 -28.30 22.86
N GLY A 33 24.00 -28.69 22.38
CA GLY A 33 23.29 -27.97 21.34
C GLY A 33 22.76 -26.64 21.86
N ARG A 34 23.55 -25.56 21.70
CA ARG A 34 23.04 -24.19 21.80
C ARG A 34 21.97 -24.01 20.73
N ARG A 35 20.71 -23.86 21.17
CA ARG A 35 19.62 -23.34 20.33
C ARG A 35 20.05 -21.96 19.82
N ARG A 36 20.35 -21.84 18.53
CA ARG A 36 20.48 -20.53 17.87
C ARG A 36 19.07 -19.96 17.72
N ARG A 37 18.73 -18.98 18.56
CA ARG A 37 17.60 -18.08 18.30
C ARG A 37 17.89 -17.34 17.01
N ALA A 38 16.94 -17.34 16.08
CA ALA A 38 16.93 -16.40 14.97
C ALA A 38 16.82 -14.99 15.58
N VAL A 39 17.83 -14.16 15.33
CA VAL A 39 17.83 -12.75 15.69
C VAL A 39 17.16 -12.03 14.53
N SER A 40 16.02 -11.42 14.82
CA SER A 40 15.31 -10.47 13.95
C SER A 40 16.25 -9.32 13.60
N VAL A 41 16.43 -9.05 12.31
CA VAL A 41 17.17 -7.87 11.81
C VAL A 41 16.26 -6.65 11.95
N ALA A 42 16.10 -6.19 13.18
CA ALA A 42 15.53 -4.89 13.49
C ALA A 42 16.46 -4.29 14.52
N ASP A 43 17.55 -3.66 14.06
CA ASP A 43 18.39 -2.69 14.76
C ASP A 43 19.69 -2.50 13.97
N LEU A 44 19.68 -1.65 12.94
CA LEU A 44 20.90 -1.00 12.46
C LEU A 44 20.64 0.49 12.20
N ARG A 45 21.56 1.27 12.77
CA ARG A 45 21.51 2.70 13.07
C ARG A 45 21.57 3.59 11.83
N VAL A 46 20.87 4.73 11.93
CA VAL A 46 21.02 5.91 11.07
C VAL A 46 22.10 6.81 11.68
N GLU A 47 23.26 6.89 11.04
CA GLU A 47 24.24 7.96 11.22
C GLU A 47 24.82 8.34 9.86
N ALA A 48 24.22 9.33 9.20
CA ALA A 48 24.91 10.26 8.29
C ALA A 48 23.88 11.21 7.67
N LEU A 49 23.66 12.38 8.29
CA LEU A 49 23.26 13.63 7.61
C LEU A 49 23.49 14.78 8.60
N ARG A 50 24.77 15.06 8.88
CA ARG A 50 25.23 16.31 9.48
C ARG A 50 26.57 16.67 8.86
N ALA A 51 26.55 17.61 7.91
CA ALA A 51 27.54 18.67 7.75
C ALA A 51 27.43 19.29 6.35
N ALA A 52 26.93 20.53 6.29
CA ALA A 52 27.47 21.57 5.42
C ALA A 52 26.89 22.91 5.90
N GLY A 53 27.76 23.75 6.46
CA GLY A 53 27.42 25.02 7.08
C GLY A 53 27.27 26.18 6.09
N ALA A 54 26.65 27.25 6.60
CA ALA A 54 26.63 28.59 6.01
C ALA A 54 28.04 29.21 5.97
N PRO A 55 28.27 30.29 5.20
CA PRO A 55 27.99 31.64 5.74
C PRO A 55 27.58 32.71 4.69
N GLY A 56 27.13 33.88 5.17
CA GLY A 56 27.30 35.14 4.43
C GLY A 56 26.14 36.13 4.49
N SER A 57 26.22 37.09 5.41
CA SER A 57 25.37 38.28 5.47
C SER A 57 25.82 39.36 4.47
N ALA A 58 24.88 40.00 3.76
CA ALA A 58 25.07 41.35 3.23
C ALA A 58 23.75 42.11 3.16
N ARG A 59 23.77 43.34 3.68
CA ARG A 59 22.68 44.33 3.65
C ARG A 59 22.56 44.96 2.27
N GLY A 60 21.34 45.24 1.82
CA GLY A 60 21.06 46.06 0.63
C GLY A 60 19.59 46.48 0.56
N ARG A 61 19.34 47.74 0.20
CA ARG A 61 18.12 48.53 0.46
C ARG A 61 16.91 48.22 -0.43
N ARG A 62 15.76 48.67 0.09
CA ARG A 62 14.39 48.71 -0.49
C ARG A 62 14.30 49.49 -1.81
N ALA A 63 13.39 49.05 -2.68
CA ALA A 63 12.53 49.90 -3.51
C ALA A 63 11.16 49.23 -3.72
N ASN A 64 10.11 50.05 -3.65
CA ASN A 64 8.68 49.70 -3.70
C ASN A 64 8.20 49.30 -5.11
N GLY A 65 7.25 48.36 -5.16
CA GLY A 65 6.39 48.10 -6.32
C GLY A 65 5.32 47.08 -5.92
N GLY A 66 4.07 47.54 -5.74
CA GLY A 66 2.99 46.77 -5.11
C GLY A 66 2.49 45.60 -5.96
N ALA A 67 2.48 44.42 -5.34
CA ALA A 67 1.62 43.28 -5.65
C ALA A 67 1.00 42.82 -4.31
N PRO A 68 -0.24 42.29 -4.29
CA PRO A 68 -0.92 41.99 -3.03
C PRO A 68 -0.12 40.93 -2.24
N PRO A 69 -0.11 41.00 -0.90
CA PRO A 69 0.67 40.08 -0.09
C PRO A 69 0.07 38.68 -0.21
N ASN A 70 0.72 37.83 -1.01
CA ASN A 70 0.56 36.40 -0.91
C ASN A 70 1.04 36.00 0.49
N ARG A 71 0.12 35.73 1.42
CA ARG A 71 0.45 35.29 2.78
C ARG A 71 1.14 33.93 2.67
N ARG A 72 2.47 33.96 2.66
CA ARG A 72 3.28 32.80 3.06
C ARG A 72 2.98 32.53 4.54
N GLY A 73 2.44 31.35 4.87
CA GLY A 73 2.69 30.77 6.20
C GLY A 73 1.56 30.12 6.98
N GLU A 74 0.33 30.01 6.48
CA GLU A 74 -0.70 29.19 7.16
C GLU A 74 -1.16 28.08 6.20
N SER A 75 -0.95 26.83 6.59
CA SER A 75 -1.50 25.67 5.88
C SER A 75 -3.03 25.71 6.03
N HIS A 76 -3.74 26.11 4.97
CA HIS A 76 -5.18 26.01 4.91
C HIS A 76 -5.58 24.53 4.81
N LEU A 77 -6.11 23.97 5.90
CA LEU A 77 -6.77 22.68 5.85
C LEU A 77 -8.18 22.88 5.28
N ILE A 78 -8.56 22.04 4.32
CA ILE A 78 -9.93 22.00 3.82
C ILE A 78 -10.75 21.16 4.78
N GLU A 79 -11.88 21.68 5.26
CA GLU A 79 -12.82 20.94 6.11
C GLU A 79 -14.05 20.51 5.31
N LEU A 80 -14.31 19.21 5.28
CA LEU A 80 -15.56 18.65 4.76
C LEU A 80 -16.43 18.19 5.93
N ARG A 81 -17.71 18.54 5.92
CA ARG A 81 -18.66 18.23 7.00
C ARG A 81 -19.98 17.72 6.44
N SER A 82 -20.45 16.61 6.99
CA SER A 82 -21.82 16.13 6.84
C SER A 82 -22.52 16.11 8.20
N SER A 83 -23.75 15.60 8.27
CA SER A 83 -24.48 15.50 9.55
C SER A 83 -23.86 14.50 10.52
N GLU A 84 -23.20 13.46 10.01
CA GLU A 84 -22.72 12.31 10.82
C GLU A 84 -21.19 12.11 10.78
N ALA A 85 -20.47 12.84 9.92
CA ALA A 85 -19.04 12.70 9.75
C ALA A 85 -18.35 14.03 9.40
N SER A 86 -17.03 14.07 9.61
CA SER A 86 -16.19 15.16 9.12
C SER A 86 -14.86 14.63 8.62
N ALA A 87 -14.30 15.29 7.62
CA ALA A 87 -12.98 15.00 7.10
C ALA A 87 -12.16 16.31 6.99
N ARG A 88 -10.84 16.21 7.14
CA ARG A 88 -9.94 17.32 6.87
C ARG A 88 -8.86 16.90 5.89
N ILE A 89 -8.56 17.76 4.94
CA ILE A 89 -7.59 17.53 3.87
C ILE A 89 -6.47 18.56 3.99
N ASP A 90 -5.22 18.14 3.78
CA ASP A 90 -4.06 19.03 3.75
C ASP A 90 -3.50 19.15 2.32
N PRO A 91 -3.88 20.21 1.57
CA PRO A 91 -3.32 20.47 0.25
C PRO A 91 -1.81 20.68 0.26
N ALA A 92 -1.20 21.10 1.38
CA ALA A 92 0.23 21.36 1.44
C ALA A 92 1.06 20.08 1.61
N ASP A 93 0.46 19.00 2.09
CA ASP A 93 1.14 17.74 2.43
C ASP A 93 0.43 16.55 1.75
N GLY A 94 0.57 16.47 0.43
CA GLY A 94 0.12 15.34 -0.39
C GLY A 94 -1.35 15.37 -0.80
N GLY A 95 -2.07 16.48 -0.54
CA GLY A 95 -3.53 16.50 -0.74
C GLY A 95 -4.26 15.50 0.15
N ARG A 96 -3.59 15.02 1.20
CA ARG A 96 -4.00 13.84 1.96
C ARG A 96 -5.16 14.16 2.90
N ILE A 97 -5.99 13.18 3.18
CA ILE A 97 -6.93 13.22 4.30
C ILE A 97 -6.11 13.06 5.58
N VAL A 98 -6.14 14.06 6.45
CA VAL A 98 -5.41 14.08 7.72
C VAL A 98 -6.29 13.71 8.91
N SER A 99 -7.60 13.61 8.69
CA SER A 99 -8.63 13.36 9.71
C SER A 99 -9.89 12.86 9.03
N LEU A 100 -10.49 11.80 9.55
CA LEU A 100 -11.82 11.30 9.20
C LEU A 100 -12.50 10.83 10.49
N VAL A 101 -13.46 11.63 10.96
CA VAL A 101 -14.21 11.36 12.18
C VAL A 101 -15.52 10.70 11.81
N ILE A 102 -15.71 9.46 12.23
CA ILE A 102 -16.93 8.66 12.04
C ILE A 102 -17.49 8.31 13.42
N ALA A 103 -18.75 8.64 13.66
CA ALA A 103 -19.43 8.43 14.95
C ALA A 103 -18.63 9.02 16.14
N GLY A 104 -18.05 10.21 15.94
CA GLY A 104 -17.26 10.91 16.96
C GLY A 104 -15.85 10.36 17.20
N VAL A 105 -15.42 9.34 16.46
CA VAL A 105 -14.11 8.70 16.61
C VAL A 105 -13.24 8.94 15.37
N GLU A 106 -12.02 9.43 15.59
CA GLU A 106 -11.00 9.58 14.55
C GLU A 106 -10.58 8.20 14.01
N ARG A 107 -10.58 8.06 12.68
CA ARG A 107 -10.23 6.81 12.00
C ARG A 107 -8.90 6.88 11.28
N ILE A 108 -8.40 8.08 10.98
CA ILE A 108 -7.16 8.26 10.22
C ILE A 108 -6.01 8.61 11.17
N LEU A 109 -4.88 7.92 11.03
CA LEU A 109 -3.70 8.12 11.86
C LEU A 109 -3.14 9.54 11.66
N PRO A 110 -3.14 10.38 12.70
CA PRO A 110 -2.62 11.75 12.57
C PRO A 110 -1.10 11.77 12.57
N LYS A 111 -0.51 12.80 11.95
CA LYS A 111 0.95 13.02 11.87
C LYS A 111 1.66 12.94 13.23
N ALA A 112 1.03 13.47 14.28
CA ALA A 112 1.60 13.48 15.63
C ALA A 112 1.79 12.08 16.24
N ASN A 113 1.06 11.07 15.74
CA ASN A 113 1.14 9.68 16.18
C ASN A 113 1.92 8.81 15.17
N ALA A 114 2.40 9.40 14.08
CA ALA A 114 3.33 8.76 13.16
C ALA A 114 4.69 8.56 13.85
N ARG A 115 5.54 7.67 13.34
CA ARG A 115 6.90 7.53 13.88
C ARG A 115 7.62 8.89 13.80
N ALA A 116 8.32 9.29 14.86
CA ALA A 116 8.89 10.64 14.97
C ALA A 116 9.91 11.02 13.86
N THR A 117 10.49 10.02 13.19
CA THR A 117 11.38 10.18 12.01
C THR A 117 10.72 9.74 10.71
N ALA A 118 9.41 9.50 10.72
CA ALA A 118 8.68 8.97 9.57
C ALA A 118 8.71 9.96 8.42
N PRO A 119 9.15 9.55 7.21
CA PRO A 119 8.81 10.28 6.00
C PRO A 119 7.28 10.41 5.88
N ALA A 120 6.84 11.22 4.93
CA ALA A 120 5.43 11.48 4.63
C ALA A 120 4.59 10.22 4.29
N LEU A 121 5.17 9.01 4.37
CA LEU A 121 4.54 7.73 4.09
C LEU A 121 3.64 7.19 5.22
N TYR A 122 3.86 7.56 6.48
CA TYR A 122 3.35 6.76 7.62
C TYR A 122 2.13 7.34 8.35
N TRP A 123 1.31 8.16 7.67
CA TRP A 123 0.14 8.79 8.27
C TRP A 123 -0.80 9.40 7.22
N GLY A 124 -2.04 9.68 7.64
CA GLY A 124 -3.08 10.20 6.76
C GLY A 124 -3.61 9.15 5.78
N CYS A 125 -4.41 9.60 4.82
CA CYS A 125 -4.74 8.83 3.62
C CYS A 125 -4.36 9.68 2.41
N TYR A 126 -3.40 9.21 1.62
CA TYR A 126 -2.86 9.94 0.47
C TYR A 126 -3.00 9.13 -0.82
N ALA A 127 -3.11 9.83 -1.94
CA ALA A 127 -3.04 9.25 -3.27
C ALA A 127 -1.63 8.76 -3.61
N MET A 128 -1.54 7.52 -4.11
CA MET A 128 -0.34 6.96 -4.72
C MET A 128 -0.42 7.11 -6.24
N VAL A 129 0.33 8.07 -6.78
CA VAL A 129 0.28 8.46 -8.20
C VAL A 129 1.63 9.05 -8.63
N PRO A 130 2.20 8.69 -9.80
CA PRO A 130 1.67 7.80 -10.83
C PRO A 130 2.09 6.33 -10.66
N TRP A 131 2.56 5.93 -9.48
CA TRP A 131 2.72 4.52 -9.15
C TRP A 131 2.47 4.26 -7.66
N PRO A 132 1.85 3.13 -7.30
CA PRO A 132 1.79 2.63 -5.95
C PRO A 132 2.97 1.72 -5.61
N GLY A 133 3.26 1.58 -4.31
CA GLY A 133 4.34 0.75 -3.79
C GLY A 133 5.72 1.10 -4.34
N ARG A 134 6.64 0.13 -4.28
CA ARG A 134 8.05 0.26 -4.65
C ARG A 134 8.29 0.06 -6.15
N ILE A 135 9.26 0.77 -6.72
CA ILE A 135 9.94 0.47 -7.98
C ILE A 135 11.42 0.22 -7.63
N ALA A 136 11.88 -1.01 -7.83
CA ALA A 136 13.23 -1.42 -7.43
C ALA A 136 14.31 -0.61 -8.17
N GLY A 137 15.19 0.03 -7.40
CA GLY A 137 16.26 0.87 -7.95
C GLY A 137 15.78 2.07 -8.74
N GLY A 138 14.50 2.44 -8.63
CA GLY A 138 13.87 3.48 -9.44
C GLY A 138 13.86 3.17 -10.94
N ARG A 139 13.92 1.89 -11.35
CA ARG A 139 14.12 1.53 -12.76
C ARG A 139 12.81 1.38 -13.50
N ILE A 140 12.65 2.12 -14.59
CA ILE A 140 11.50 2.02 -15.48
C ILE A 140 12.02 1.69 -16.89
N PRO A 141 11.88 0.45 -17.36
CA PRO A 141 12.14 0.10 -18.75
C PRO A 141 11.18 0.85 -19.69
N THR A 142 11.71 1.45 -20.75
CA THR A 142 10.92 2.10 -21.81
C THR A 142 11.42 1.67 -23.19
N ALA A 143 10.68 2.00 -24.24
CA ALA A 143 11.11 1.75 -25.62
C ALA A 143 12.41 2.48 -25.99
N ASP A 144 12.69 3.62 -25.36
CA ASP A 144 13.86 4.47 -25.63
C ASP A 144 15.02 4.21 -24.67
N GLY A 145 14.96 3.11 -23.90
CA GLY A 145 15.93 2.78 -22.85
C GLY A 145 15.35 2.87 -21.45
N GLU A 146 16.20 2.72 -20.44
CA GLU A 146 15.78 2.71 -19.04
C GLU A 146 15.80 4.11 -18.41
N VAL A 147 14.68 4.49 -17.81
CA VAL A 147 14.59 5.67 -16.94
C VAL A 147 14.98 5.29 -15.51
N ARG A 148 15.70 6.19 -14.84
CA ARG A 148 16.13 6.04 -13.43
C ARG A 148 15.52 7.14 -12.58
N LEU A 149 14.65 6.73 -11.66
CA LEU A 149 14.10 7.58 -10.63
C LEU A 149 15.04 7.66 -9.42
N GLU A 150 15.02 8.81 -8.75
CA GLU A 150 15.64 8.96 -7.44
C GLU A 150 14.91 8.10 -6.39
N ALA A 151 15.68 7.40 -5.55
CA ALA A 151 15.15 6.55 -4.51
C ALA A 151 14.78 7.36 -3.26
N ASN A 152 13.52 7.76 -3.15
CA ASN A 152 12.96 8.42 -1.96
C ASN A 152 12.73 7.46 -0.78
N LEU A 153 12.84 6.13 -0.99
CA LEU A 153 12.99 5.12 0.06
C LEU A 153 14.04 4.09 -0.37
N PRO A 154 15.34 4.40 -0.21
CA PRO A 154 16.42 3.56 -0.72
C PRO A 154 16.30 2.09 -0.30
N PRO A 155 16.52 1.14 -1.23
CA PRO A 155 17.00 1.33 -2.61
C PRO A 155 15.90 1.61 -3.65
N SER A 156 14.65 1.83 -3.25
CA SER A 156 13.50 1.96 -4.16
C SER A 156 12.99 3.40 -4.30
N ALA A 157 12.35 3.69 -5.44
CA ALA A 157 11.40 4.79 -5.52
C ALA A 157 10.02 4.28 -5.07
N ILE A 158 9.29 5.01 -4.23
CA ILE A 158 8.07 4.52 -3.59
C ILE A 158 6.92 5.54 -3.65
N HIS A 159 5.70 5.03 -3.88
CA HIS A 159 4.41 5.73 -3.78
C HIS A 159 4.21 6.96 -4.67
N GLY A 160 4.98 7.09 -5.73
CA GLY A 160 4.74 8.13 -6.73
C GLY A 160 5.31 9.49 -6.36
N LEU A 161 4.69 10.51 -6.95
CA LEU A 161 5.08 11.91 -6.88
C LEU A 161 3.98 12.77 -6.23
N GLY A 162 2.83 12.20 -5.85
CA GLY A 162 1.72 12.96 -5.27
C GLY A 162 1.80 13.10 -3.75
N PHE A 163 2.17 12.04 -3.04
CA PHE A 163 1.90 11.90 -1.60
C PHE A 163 2.70 12.82 -0.68
N ASP A 164 3.80 13.43 -1.14
CA ASP A 164 4.66 14.33 -0.36
C ASP A 164 4.73 15.75 -0.95
N LYS A 165 3.84 16.06 -1.90
CA LYS A 165 3.83 17.34 -2.64
C LYS A 165 2.66 18.22 -2.26
N ARG A 166 2.77 19.50 -2.58
CA ARG A 166 1.63 20.41 -2.54
C ARG A 166 0.70 20.12 -3.72
N TRP A 167 -0.58 20.04 -3.42
CA TRP A 167 -1.66 20.01 -4.39
C TRP A 167 -2.31 21.40 -4.48
N GLU A 168 -2.65 21.79 -5.71
CA GLU A 168 -3.46 22.97 -6.01
C GLU A 168 -4.93 22.66 -5.72
N VAL A 169 -5.62 23.53 -4.98
CA VAL A 169 -7.07 23.42 -4.77
C VAL A 169 -7.79 23.98 -5.99
N LEU A 170 -8.50 23.13 -6.73
CA LEU A 170 -9.27 23.52 -7.90
C LEU A 170 -10.70 23.94 -7.53
N ALA A 171 -11.29 23.25 -6.56
CA ALA A 171 -12.60 23.56 -6.01
C ALA A 171 -12.68 23.08 -4.56
N GLU A 172 -13.37 23.84 -3.72
CA GLU A 172 -13.70 23.45 -2.34
C GLU A 172 -15.13 23.86 -2.00
N GLY A 173 -15.81 23.03 -1.22
CA GLY A 173 -17.16 23.26 -0.72
C GLY A 173 -17.39 22.53 0.59
N ALA A 174 -18.60 22.61 1.12
CA ALA A 174 -18.91 22.05 2.45
C ALA A 174 -18.72 20.52 2.54
N THR A 175 -18.93 19.80 1.45
CA THR A 175 -18.88 18.32 1.40
C THR A 175 -17.98 17.77 0.31
N THR A 176 -17.36 18.62 -0.52
CA THR A 176 -16.51 18.17 -1.63
C THR A 176 -15.30 19.05 -1.80
N ALA A 177 -14.18 18.45 -2.22
CA ALA A 177 -12.99 19.16 -2.62
C ALA A 177 -12.35 18.46 -3.83
N THR A 178 -11.86 19.25 -4.78
CA THR A 178 -11.08 18.78 -5.92
C THR A 178 -9.72 19.44 -5.91
N LEU A 179 -8.67 18.63 -5.97
CA LEU A 179 -7.28 19.05 -5.95
C LEU A 179 -6.55 18.52 -7.17
N ALA A 180 -5.45 19.17 -7.56
CA ALA A 180 -4.55 18.67 -8.60
C ALA A 180 -3.08 18.79 -8.22
N CYS A 181 -2.27 17.87 -8.75
CA CYS A 181 -0.82 17.86 -8.56
C CYS A 181 -0.11 17.65 -9.89
N GLU A 182 0.83 18.54 -10.20
CA GLU A 182 1.77 18.33 -11.30
C GLU A 182 2.74 17.19 -10.95
N LEU A 183 3.00 16.31 -11.90
CA LEU A 183 3.88 15.16 -11.72
C LEU A 183 5.31 15.53 -12.12
N ALA A 184 6.08 15.94 -11.13
CA ALA A 184 7.48 16.31 -11.29
C ALA A 184 8.33 15.90 -10.07
N GLY A 185 9.65 15.76 -10.30
CA GLY A 185 10.61 15.35 -9.29
C GLY A 185 11.08 13.91 -9.45
N LEU A 186 12.05 13.50 -8.61
CA LEU A 186 12.68 12.18 -8.63
C LEU A 186 13.20 11.74 -10.01
N GLY A 187 13.52 12.66 -10.93
CA GLY A 187 13.94 12.31 -12.29
C GLY A 187 12.81 11.86 -13.23
N TRP A 188 11.54 12.09 -12.88
CA TRP A 188 10.38 11.73 -13.70
C TRP A 188 10.33 12.51 -15.03
N PRO A 189 10.42 11.85 -16.21
CA PRO A 189 10.53 12.52 -17.50
C PRO A 189 9.22 12.56 -18.30
N PHE A 190 8.14 11.94 -17.80
CA PHE A 190 6.90 11.75 -18.57
C PHE A 190 5.94 12.94 -18.48
N GLY A 191 6.21 13.89 -17.57
CA GLY A 191 5.26 14.95 -17.21
C GLY A 191 3.97 14.39 -16.61
N GLY A 192 2.89 15.15 -16.75
CA GLY A 192 1.55 14.72 -16.36
C GLY A 192 1.00 15.47 -15.16
N ARG A 193 -0.31 15.33 -14.99
CA ARG A 193 -1.08 15.95 -13.91
C ARG A 193 -2.01 14.91 -13.30
N ALA A 194 -2.05 14.89 -11.97
CA ALA A 194 -3.01 14.13 -11.19
C ALA A 194 -4.16 15.02 -10.73
N THR A 195 -5.35 14.46 -10.59
CA THR A 195 -6.52 15.11 -9.99
C THR A 195 -7.18 14.17 -9.01
N GLU A 196 -7.51 14.67 -7.82
CA GLU A 196 -8.20 13.95 -6.76
C GLU A 196 -9.46 14.71 -6.37
N THR A 197 -10.60 14.02 -6.35
CA THR A 197 -11.86 14.54 -5.83
C THR A 197 -12.27 13.71 -4.63
N ILE A 198 -12.58 14.40 -3.53
CA ILE A 198 -12.99 13.82 -2.26
C ILE A 198 -14.38 14.35 -1.95
N THR A 199 -15.35 13.45 -1.81
CA THR A 199 -16.75 13.82 -1.48
C THR A 199 -17.22 13.11 -0.23
N LEU A 200 -17.61 13.87 0.78
CA LEU A 200 -18.11 13.39 2.06
C LEU A 200 -19.65 13.41 2.09
N GLY A 201 -20.25 12.23 2.18
CA GLY A 201 -21.66 12.04 2.49
C GLY A 201 -21.92 11.91 3.99
N ALA A 202 -23.18 11.69 4.37
CA ALA A 202 -23.54 11.38 5.76
C ALA A 202 -22.88 10.07 6.23
N THR A 203 -22.96 9.02 5.41
CA THR A 203 -22.44 7.68 5.74
C THR A 203 -21.48 7.14 4.68
N SER A 204 -20.90 8.03 3.87
CA SER A 204 -19.93 7.65 2.85
C SER A 204 -18.82 8.66 2.64
N LEU A 205 -17.69 8.17 2.15
CA LEU A 205 -16.60 8.96 1.58
C LEU A 205 -16.30 8.39 0.20
N ASP A 206 -16.52 9.20 -0.82
CA ASP A 206 -16.25 8.86 -2.22
C ASP A 206 -14.90 9.50 -2.62
N LEU A 207 -13.99 8.68 -3.14
CA LEU A 207 -12.66 9.07 -3.59
C LEU A 207 -12.52 8.79 -5.08
N GLU A 208 -12.10 9.79 -5.85
CA GLU A 208 -11.81 9.66 -7.27
C GLU A 208 -10.40 10.20 -7.54
N LEU A 209 -9.56 9.39 -8.17
CA LEU A 209 -8.20 9.76 -8.53
C LEU A 209 -8.00 9.53 -10.01
N ALA A 210 -7.34 10.46 -10.68
CA ALA A 210 -6.98 10.31 -12.07
C ALA A 210 -5.62 10.90 -12.39
N VAL A 211 -5.00 10.39 -13.45
CA VAL A 211 -3.74 10.86 -13.98
C VAL A 211 -3.78 10.88 -15.51
N GLY A 212 -3.20 11.92 -16.10
CA GLY A 212 -3.06 12.07 -17.55
C GLY A 212 -2.10 13.19 -17.91
N GLU A 213 -2.29 13.79 -19.08
CA GLU A 213 -1.51 14.94 -19.56
C GLU A 213 -0.01 14.65 -19.71
N TYR A 214 0.35 13.39 -19.97
CA TYR A 214 1.74 12.99 -20.20
C TYR A 214 2.28 13.65 -21.48
N THR A 215 3.53 14.09 -21.45
CA THR A 215 4.21 14.68 -22.61
C THR A 215 4.85 13.61 -23.51
N ARG A 216 5.03 12.39 -22.99
CA ARG A 216 5.48 11.20 -23.71
C ARG A 216 4.95 9.93 -23.03
N ALA A 217 4.99 8.80 -23.74
CA ALA A 217 4.48 7.54 -23.21
C ALA A 217 5.21 7.12 -21.91
N GLY A 218 4.47 6.80 -20.85
CA GLY A 218 5.02 6.47 -19.54
C GLY A 218 4.10 5.59 -18.68
N PRO A 219 4.62 4.94 -17.63
CA PRO A 219 3.82 4.07 -16.78
C PRO A 219 2.80 4.87 -15.96
N ALA A 220 1.65 4.26 -15.67
CA ALA A 220 0.64 4.82 -14.78
C ALA A 220 -0.01 3.71 -13.93
N GLY A 221 -0.06 3.97 -12.63
CA GLY A 221 -0.81 3.23 -11.65
C GLY A 221 -1.33 4.16 -10.56
N LEU A 222 -2.49 3.84 -10.01
CA LEU A 222 -3.21 4.63 -9.02
C LEU A 222 -3.55 3.77 -7.80
N GLY A 223 -3.75 4.41 -6.66
CA GLY A 223 -4.28 3.80 -5.44
C GLY A 223 -4.32 4.80 -4.30
N TRP A 224 -4.84 4.37 -3.15
CA TRP A 224 -4.84 5.15 -1.92
C TRP A 224 -4.14 4.40 -0.80
N HIS A 225 -3.51 5.14 0.10
CA HIS A 225 -2.80 4.58 1.24
C HIS A 225 -3.41 5.04 2.57
N PRO A 226 -4.57 4.49 2.97
CA PRO A 226 -5.23 4.90 4.20
C PRO A 226 -4.54 4.32 5.43
N TRP A 227 -3.98 5.18 6.27
CA TRP A 227 -3.54 4.79 7.60
C TRP A 227 -4.70 4.83 8.59
N PHE A 228 -5.24 3.67 8.89
CA PHE A 228 -6.29 3.51 9.88
C PHE A 228 -5.75 3.36 11.31
N ILE A 229 -6.46 3.94 12.27
CA ILE A 229 -6.16 3.84 13.70
C ILE A 229 -6.63 2.48 14.24
N ARG A 230 -5.77 1.83 15.03
CA ARG A 230 -6.16 0.68 15.86
C ARG A 230 -7.04 1.15 17.04
N PRO A 231 -8.14 0.44 17.37
CA PRO A 231 -9.02 0.86 18.45
C PRO A 231 -8.29 0.82 19.80
N ARG A 232 -8.66 1.73 20.72
CA ARG A 232 -8.06 1.78 22.07
C ARG A 232 -8.45 0.59 22.94
N ALA A 233 -9.61 -0.01 22.69
CA ALA A 233 -10.12 -1.18 23.37
C ALA A 233 -10.71 -2.14 22.31
N GLY A 234 -10.54 -3.44 22.50
CA GLY A 234 -10.88 -4.44 21.48
C GLY A 234 -9.83 -4.50 20.36
N ASP A 235 -10.23 -4.98 19.19
CA ASP A 235 -9.37 -5.12 18.02
C ASP A 235 -10.14 -4.74 16.75
N ALA A 236 -9.40 -4.40 15.69
CA ALA A 236 -9.97 -4.27 14.36
C ALA A 236 -9.95 -5.63 13.65
N SER A 237 -11.00 -5.97 12.91
CA SER A 237 -11.04 -7.11 12.00
C SER A 237 -10.94 -6.63 10.55
N LEU A 238 -10.35 -7.44 9.69
CA LEU A 238 -10.24 -7.13 8.26
C LEU A 238 -10.67 -8.33 7.42
N ARG A 239 -11.72 -8.13 6.61
CA ARG A 239 -12.11 -9.05 5.55
C ARG A 239 -11.57 -8.57 4.21
N LEU A 240 -10.85 -9.45 3.52
CA LEU A 240 -10.40 -9.25 2.14
C LEU A 240 -10.53 -10.57 1.39
N ASP A 241 -11.26 -10.57 0.27
CA ASP A 241 -11.42 -11.74 -0.58
C ASP A 241 -10.24 -11.86 -1.56
N ALA A 242 -9.16 -12.50 -1.10
CA ALA A 242 -7.98 -12.81 -1.90
C ALA A 242 -7.30 -14.08 -1.34
N ALA A 243 -6.93 -14.99 -2.24
CA ALA A 243 -6.34 -16.29 -1.86
C ALA A 243 -4.83 -16.37 -2.10
N GLU A 244 -4.24 -15.37 -2.76
CA GLU A 244 -2.84 -15.35 -3.14
C GLU A 244 -2.19 -14.01 -2.81
N VAL A 245 -0.90 -14.08 -2.51
CA VAL A 245 -0.03 -12.93 -2.30
C VAL A 245 1.22 -13.06 -3.17
N LEU A 246 1.80 -11.92 -3.57
CA LEU A 246 3.11 -11.93 -4.21
C LEU A 246 4.22 -12.30 -3.23
N VAL A 247 5.18 -13.07 -3.70
CA VAL A 247 6.44 -13.30 -3.02
C VAL A 247 7.26 -12.00 -3.09
N LEU A 248 7.73 -11.53 -1.94
CA LEU A 248 8.59 -10.36 -1.84
C LEU A 248 10.05 -10.79 -1.62
N ASP A 249 10.98 -10.01 -2.15
CA ASP A 249 12.40 -10.16 -1.86
C ASP A 249 12.78 -9.49 -0.52
N THR A 250 14.08 -9.49 -0.20
CA THR A 250 14.61 -8.91 1.05
C THR A 250 14.42 -7.40 1.16
N ASP A 251 14.20 -6.71 0.03
CA ASP A 251 13.94 -5.27 -0.05
C ASP A 251 12.43 -4.97 -0.11
N GLN A 252 11.59 -5.97 0.17
CA GLN A 252 10.13 -5.90 0.14
C GLN A 252 9.58 -5.52 -1.25
N VAL A 253 10.26 -5.94 -2.31
CA VAL A 253 9.82 -5.76 -3.69
C VAL A 253 9.24 -7.07 -4.22
N PRO A 254 8.09 -7.06 -4.92
CA PRO A 254 7.56 -8.28 -5.53
C PRO A 254 8.51 -8.88 -6.56
N THR A 255 8.72 -10.20 -6.46
CA THR A 255 9.56 -10.98 -7.38
C THR A 255 8.85 -11.30 -8.70
N GLY A 256 7.52 -11.22 -8.70
CA GLY A 256 6.64 -11.67 -9.78
C GLY A 256 6.05 -13.07 -9.58
N GLU A 257 6.52 -13.82 -8.59
CA GLU A 257 5.93 -15.09 -8.18
C GLU A 257 4.75 -14.84 -7.23
N ALA A 258 3.67 -15.60 -7.40
CA ALA A 258 2.53 -15.63 -6.49
C ALA A 258 2.52 -16.94 -5.71
N ARG A 259 1.99 -16.89 -4.48
CA ARG A 259 1.78 -18.07 -3.64
C ARG A 259 0.44 -17.97 -2.90
N PRO A 260 -0.16 -19.09 -2.50
CA PRO A 260 -1.30 -19.07 -1.61
C PRO A 260 -1.00 -18.36 -0.29
N VAL A 261 -2.02 -17.73 0.29
CA VAL A 261 -1.96 -17.16 1.63
C VAL A 261 -1.68 -18.24 2.68
N THR A 262 -0.87 -17.91 3.67
CA THR A 262 -0.74 -18.72 4.90
C THR A 262 -1.91 -18.44 5.85
N PRO A 263 -2.16 -19.27 6.89
CA PRO A 263 -3.21 -18.98 7.88
C PRO A 263 -3.09 -17.61 8.56
N SER A 264 -1.86 -17.11 8.74
CA SER A 264 -1.59 -15.77 9.30
C SER A 264 -1.81 -14.62 8.31
N GLU A 265 -1.94 -14.92 7.01
CA GLU A 265 -2.21 -13.95 5.94
C GLU A 265 -3.62 -14.06 5.40
N ASP A 266 -4.35 -15.14 5.70
CA ASP A 266 -5.71 -15.33 5.22
C ASP A 266 -6.69 -14.40 5.95
N LEU A 267 -7.32 -13.51 5.17
CA LEU A 267 -8.25 -12.48 5.64
C LEU A 267 -9.69 -12.75 5.17
N ARG A 268 -9.97 -13.85 4.48
CA ARG A 268 -11.26 -14.08 3.80
C ARG A 268 -12.46 -14.19 4.75
N GLU A 269 -12.21 -14.70 5.95
CA GLU A 269 -13.21 -14.85 7.01
C GLU A 269 -13.33 -13.62 7.94
N GLY A 270 -12.60 -12.53 7.64
CA GLY A 270 -12.62 -11.33 8.48
C GLY A 270 -12.01 -11.52 9.88
N PRO A 271 -10.82 -12.13 10.02
CA PRO A 271 -10.24 -12.34 11.34
C PRO A 271 -9.87 -11.01 12.02
N PRO A 272 -9.73 -11.01 13.35
CA PRO A 272 -9.05 -9.93 14.06
C PRO A 272 -7.61 -9.76 13.53
N LEU A 273 -7.17 -8.51 13.43
CA LEU A 273 -5.81 -8.16 13.01
C LEU A 273 -4.80 -8.58 14.07
N GLY A 274 -5.09 -8.36 15.35
CA GLY A 274 -4.28 -8.74 16.50
C GLY A 274 -2.80 -8.41 16.29
N ASP A 275 -1.96 -9.41 16.54
CA ASP A 275 -0.51 -9.36 16.36
C ASP A 275 -0.04 -9.78 14.95
N ARG A 276 -0.96 -9.92 13.97
CA ARG A 276 -0.57 -10.24 12.59
C ARG A 276 0.41 -9.19 12.09
N ARG A 277 1.51 -9.67 11.48
CA ARG A 277 2.52 -8.84 10.83
C ARG A 277 2.37 -8.97 9.33
N LEU A 278 1.49 -8.16 8.78
CA LEU A 278 1.22 -8.09 7.36
C LEU A 278 2.01 -6.92 6.77
N ASP A 279 2.61 -7.18 5.62
CA ASP A 279 3.09 -6.21 4.63
C ASP A 279 3.09 -6.96 3.29
N HIS A 280 1.88 -7.33 2.85
CA HIS A 280 1.67 -8.29 1.77
C HIS A 280 0.87 -7.67 0.63
N VAL A 281 1.23 -8.03 -0.60
CA VAL A 281 0.53 -7.65 -1.82
C VAL A 281 -0.44 -8.76 -2.19
N TYR A 282 -1.71 -8.60 -1.84
CA TYR A 282 -2.78 -9.51 -2.23
C TYR A 282 -3.17 -9.25 -3.68
N ILE A 283 -3.29 -10.32 -4.46
CA ILE A 283 -3.62 -10.25 -5.89
C ILE A 283 -4.93 -10.97 -6.19
N GLY A 284 -5.58 -10.58 -7.29
CA GLY A 284 -6.89 -11.13 -7.65
C GLY A 284 -7.97 -10.80 -6.62
N ALA A 285 -7.77 -9.72 -5.86
CA ALA A 285 -8.67 -9.33 -4.78
C ALA A 285 -10.02 -8.88 -5.35
N THR A 286 -11.10 -9.37 -4.76
CA THR A 286 -12.48 -9.00 -5.07
C THR A 286 -13.05 -8.12 -3.97
N GLY A 287 -13.59 -6.95 -4.37
CA GLY A 287 -14.21 -6.03 -3.44
C GLY A 287 -15.58 -6.52 -2.93
N PRO A 288 -16.06 -5.94 -1.82
CA PRO A 288 -15.36 -4.94 -1.02
C PRO A 288 -14.37 -5.55 -0.01
N ALA A 289 -13.40 -4.74 0.42
CA ALA A 289 -12.71 -4.98 1.69
C ALA A 289 -13.59 -4.47 2.83
N THR A 290 -13.57 -5.12 3.99
CA THR A 290 -14.37 -4.69 5.16
C THR A 290 -13.49 -4.58 6.39
N VAL A 291 -13.44 -3.39 6.98
CA VAL A 291 -12.77 -3.12 8.24
C VAL A 291 -13.84 -3.04 9.34
N GLY A 292 -13.72 -3.88 10.35
CA GLY A 292 -14.61 -3.87 11.50
C GLY A 292 -13.89 -3.34 12.74
N TRP A 293 -14.24 -2.16 13.21
CA TRP A 293 -13.91 -1.71 14.57
C TRP A 293 -14.96 -2.21 15.56
N PRO A 294 -14.72 -2.13 16.88
CA PRO A 294 -15.72 -2.47 17.88
C PRO A 294 -17.02 -1.67 17.75
N ASP A 295 -16.95 -0.44 17.27
CA ASP A 295 -18.06 0.52 17.21
C ASP A 295 -18.60 0.78 15.79
N VAL A 296 -17.84 0.47 14.74
CA VAL A 296 -18.20 0.79 13.35
C VAL A 296 -17.71 -0.31 12.39
N ASP A 297 -18.55 -0.68 11.43
CA ASP A 297 -18.15 -1.39 10.22
C ASP A 297 -17.94 -0.41 9.06
N LEU A 298 -16.81 -0.54 8.38
CA LEU A 298 -16.46 0.20 7.16
C LEU A 298 -16.31 -0.78 6.00
N VAL A 299 -17.01 -0.49 4.92
CA VAL A 299 -16.94 -1.22 3.64
C VAL A 299 -16.22 -0.32 2.64
N ILE A 300 -15.10 -0.81 2.10
CA ILE A 300 -14.31 -0.16 1.06
C ILE A 300 -14.63 -0.85 -0.26
N GLU A 301 -15.51 -0.24 -1.05
CA GLU A 301 -15.80 -0.64 -2.42
C GLU A 301 -14.78 0.02 -3.35
N TYR A 302 -14.14 -0.77 -4.21
CA TYR A 302 -13.17 -0.29 -5.18
C TYR A 302 -13.52 -0.78 -6.59
N GLY A 303 -13.17 0.04 -7.59
CA GLY A 303 -13.40 -0.28 -9.00
C GLY A 303 -12.78 -1.60 -9.44
N PRO A 304 -13.30 -2.23 -10.52
CA PRO A 304 -12.84 -3.53 -11.00
C PRO A 304 -11.39 -3.54 -11.51
N ASN A 305 -10.77 -2.37 -11.69
CA ASN A 305 -9.35 -2.23 -12.03
C ASN A 305 -8.42 -2.21 -10.80
N LEU A 306 -8.95 -2.20 -9.57
CA LEU A 306 -8.20 -2.21 -8.31
C LEU A 306 -8.16 -3.64 -7.72
N THR A 307 -7.57 -4.59 -8.46
CA THR A 307 -7.53 -6.02 -8.09
C THR A 307 -6.32 -6.40 -7.24
N THR A 308 -5.50 -5.42 -6.90
CA THR A 308 -4.33 -5.58 -6.04
C THR A 308 -4.56 -4.77 -4.77
N VAL A 309 -4.42 -5.39 -3.61
CA VAL A 309 -4.59 -4.72 -2.31
C VAL A 309 -3.37 -4.98 -1.46
N VAL A 310 -2.68 -3.93 -1.01
CA VAL A 310 -1.63 -4.06 0.01
C VAL A 310 -2.26 -3.95 1.39
N VAL A 311 -1.91 -4.89 2.28
CA VAL A 311 -2.30 -4.80 3.69
C VAL A 311 -1.03 -4.76 4.54
N HIS A 312 -0.90 -3.68 5.31
CA HIS A 312 0.23 -3.43 6.20
C HIS A 312 -0.27 -3.19 7.63
N THR A 313 0.26 -3.91 8.63
CA THR A 313 -0.24 -3.86 10.03
C THR A 313 0.85 -3.52 11.06
N PRO A 314 1.49 -2.35 10.97
CA PRO A 314 2.50 -1.93 11.94
C PRO A 314 1.87 -1.59 13.30
N GLY A 315 2.69 -1.18 14.27
CA GLY A 315 2.23 -0.95 15.65
C GLY A 315 1.34 0.29 15.79
N GLU A 316 1.61 1.32 15.00
CA GLU A 316 0.93 2.62 15.03
C GLU A 316 -0.47 2.61 14.37
N GLY A 317 -0.77 1.64 13.51
CA GLY A 317 -2.00 1.60 12.73
C GLY A 317 -2.07 0.40 11.79
N PHE A 318 -2.92 0.48 10.78
CA PHE A 318 -2.96 -0.50 9.68
C PHE A 318 -3.43 0.15 8.38
N CYS A 319 -3.10 -0.47 7.24
CA CYS A 319 -3.41 0.03 5.92
C CYS A 319 -4.13 -1.03 5.09
N VAL A 320 -5.06 -0.57 4.25
CA VAL A 320 -5.76 -1.38 3.24
C VAL A 320 -5.71 -0.57 1.95
N GLU A 321 -4.89 -0.99 0.99
CA GLU A 321 -4.45 -0.14 -0.12
C GLU A 321 -4.83 -0.76 -1.46
N PRO A 322 -6.08 -0.58 -1.94
CA PRO A 322 -6.44 -0.95 -3.30
C PRO A 322 -5.65 -0.13 -4.33
N GLN A 323 -5.15 -0.82 -5.35
CA GLN A 323 -4.27 -0.23 -6.35
C GLN A 323 -4.39 -0.90 -7.73
N THR A 324 -4.15 -0.12 -8.80
CA THR A 324 -4.41 -0.56 -10.19
C THR A 324 -3.30 -1.41 -10.78
N MET A 325 -2.15 -1.47 -10.13
CA MET A 325 -0.99 -2.24 -10.55
C MET A 325 -0.27 -2.83 -9.34
N TRP A 326 0.55 -3.84 -9.56
CA TRP A 326 1.46 -4.37 -8.54
C TRP A 326 2.55 -3.34 -8.22
N PRO A 327 3.10 -3.33 -6.99
CA PRO A 327 4.39 -2.69 -6.79
C PRO A 327 5.38 -3.31 -7.78
N ASN A 328 6.28 -2.49 -8.32
CA ASN A 328 7.33 -2.88 -9.27
C ASN A 328 6.83 -3.34 -10.65
N ALA A 329 5.57 -3.06 -11.00
CA ALA A 329 4.97 -3.50 -12.26
C ALA A 329 5.79 -3.15 -13.52
N PRO A 330 6.43 -1.97 -13.68
CA PRO A 330 7.27 -1.68 -14.86
C PRO A 330 8.39 -2.69 -15.10
N LEU A 331 9.11 -3.07 -14.04
CA LEU A 331 10.20 -4.04 -14.13
C LEU A 331 9.68 -5.47 -14.35
N LEU A 332 8.57 -5.84 -13.70
CA LEU A 332 7.99 -7.17 -13.83
C LEU A 332 7.39 -7.39 -15.22
N ALA A 333 6.66 -6.41 -15.75
CA ALA A 333 6.09 -6.45 -17.08
C ALA A 333 7.19 -6.57 -18.15
N ALA A 334 8.29 -5.83 -18.01
CA ALA A 334 9.44 -5.92 -18.92
C ALA A 334 10.13 -7.31 -18.90
N ARG A 335 9.97 -8.08 -17.81
CA ARG A 335 10.41 -9.48 -17.72
C ARG A 335 9.38 -10.48 -18.24
N GLY A 336 8.24 -10.02 -18.72
CA GLY A 336 7.16 -10.87 -19.24
C GLY A 336 6.26 -11.47 -18.15
N VAL A 337 6.30 -10.95 -16.91
CA VAL A 337 5.36 -11.37 -15.86
C VAL A 337 3.97 -10.84 -16.20
N PRO A 338 2.96 -11.71 -16.34
CA PRO A 338 1.59 -11.28 -16.66
C PRO A 338 0.88 -10.72 -15.44
N GLY A 339 -0.25 -10.04 -15.64
CA GLY A 339 -1.16 -9.66 -14.56
C GLY A 339 -0.67 -8.52 -13.64
N THR A 340 0.45 -7.88 -13.96
CA THR A 340 1.03 -6.79 -13.13
C THR A 340 0.17 -5.53 -13.05
N GLY A 341 -0.85 -5.41 -13.90
CA GLY A 341 -1.72 -4.22 -13.99
C GLY A 341 -1.04 -2.97 -14.55
N LEU A 342 0.21 -3.08 -15.04
CA LEU A 342 0.91 -1.95 -15.65
C LEU A 342 0.14 -1.42 -16.86
N LEU A 343 -0.16 -0.11 -16.82
CA LEU A 343 -0.60 0.63 -17.99
C LEU A 343 0.49 1.61 -18.41
N THR A 344 0.65 1.78 -19.73
CA THR A 344 1.49 2.84 -20.30
C THR A 344 0.58 3.86 -20.96
N LEU A 345 0.49 5.05 -20.39
CA LEU A 345 -0.30 6.15 -20.96
C LEU A 345 0.51 6.87 -22.03
N ARG A 346 -0.07 7.05 -23.21
CA ARG A 346 0.40 7.95 -24.27
C ARG A 346 -0.11 9.37 -24.03
N PRO A 347 0.50 10.39 -24.65
CA PRO A 347 -0.04 11.75 -24.63
C PRO A 347 -1.52 11.77 -25.05
N GLY A 348 -2.35 12.42 -24.25
CA GLY A 348 -3.82 12.48 -24.43
C GLY A 348 -4.60 11.34 -23.77
N GLU A 349 -3.95 10.27 -23.29
CA GLU A 349 -4.62 9.21 -22.53
C GLU A 349 -4.71 9.56 -21.03
N ARG A 350 -5.67 8.95 -20.35
CA ARG A 350 -5.95 9.14 -18.92
C ARG A 350 -6.27 7.81 -18.26
N LEU A 351 -5.80 7.64 -17.03
CA LEU A 351 -6.20 6.57 -16.11
C LEU A 351 -7.01 7.18 -14.96
N SER A 352 -8.06 6.49 -14.53
CA SER A 352 -8.84 6.85 -13.34
C SER A 352 -9.13 5.64 -12.47
N ALA A 353 -9.21 5.87 -11.17
CA ALA A 353 -9.62 4.92 -10.15
C ALA A 353 -10.65 5.57 -9.24
N ARG A 354 -11.49 4.76 -8.60
CA ARG A 354 -12.46 5.22 -7.61
C ARG A 354 -12.59 4.24 -6.46
N GLU A 355 -12.81 4.79 -5.28
CA GLU A 355 -13.23 4.06 -4.09
C GLU A 355 -14.46 4.71 -3.48
N ARG A 356 -15.33 3.89 -2.90
CA ARG A 356 -16.44 4.33 -2.07
C ARG A 356 -16.34 3.63 -0.73
N TRP A 357 -16.15 4.43 0.31
CA TRP A 357 -16.14 3.97 1.67
C TRP A 357 -17.53 4.21 2.25
N THR A 358 -18.18 3.18 2.77
CA THR A 358 -19.46 3.32 3.49
C THR A 358 -19.33 2.76 4.89
N TRP A 359 -20.01 3.36 5.86
CA TRP A 359 -19.93 2.91 7.24
C TRP A 359 -21.29 2.78 7.91
N ARG A 360 -21.35 1.89 8.90
CA ARG A 360 -22.51 1.66 9.77
C ARG A 360 -22.03 1.49 11.20
N ALA A 361 -22.72 2.11 12.14
CA ALA A 361 -22.49 1.85 13.55
C ALA A 361 -22.81 0.39 13.89
N ARG A 362 -22.02 -0.23 14.76
CA ARG A 362 -22.34 -1.53 15.35
C ARG A 362 -23.28 -1.29 16.53
N SER A 363 -24.39 -2.04 16.55
CA SER A 363 -25.42 -2.00 17.59
C SER A 363 -24.98 -2.69 18.87
#